data_AF-A0A351GMV8-F1
#
_entry.id   AF-A0A351GMV8-F1
#
_cell.length_a   1.000
_cell.length_b   1.000
_cell.length_c   1.000
_cell.angle_alpha   90.00
_cell.angle_beta   90.00
_cell.angle_gamma   90.00
#
_symmetry.space_group_name_H-M   'P 1'
#
loop_
_entity.id
_entity.type
_entity.pdbx_description
1 polymer ?
#
loop_
_entity_poly.entity_id
_entity_poly.type
_entity_poly.pdbx_seq_one_letter_code
_entity_poly.pdbx_strand_id
1 'polypeptide(L)'
;MTAFPFDTNPNEPIKLGLIVLSSDETIEDEFRAMLPKSCSLFQTRIHSAPEVTPDTLMEMKAGLATSASMIPPSFNVDLVGYACTSG
;
A
#
# COMPACT_ATOMS: atom_id res chain seq x y z
N MET A 1 -36.37 -1.20 0.82
CA MET A 1 -35.32 -0.49 1.58
C MET A 1 -35.52 0.99 1.35
N THR A 2 -35.79 1.74 2.40
CA THR A 2 -35.90 3.21 2.34
C THR A 2 -34.49 3.78 2.48
N ALA A 3 -33.98 4.44 1.44
CA ALA A 3 -32.69 5.11 1.51
C ALA A 3 -32.86 6.42 2.32
N PHE A 4 -31.98 6.64 3.29
CA PHE A 4 -31.93 7.89 4.03
C PHE A 4 -31.24 8.98 3.21
N PRO A 5 -31.62 10.26 3.35
CA PRO A 5 -30.90 11.35 2.72
C PRO A 5 -29.49 11.44 3.30
N PHE A 6 -28.47 11.42 2.45
CA PHE A 6 -27.08 11.70 2.81
C PHE A 6 -26.40 12.47 1.69
N ASP A 7 -25.45 13.33 2.07
CA ASP A 7 -24.54 13.98 1.14
C ASP A 7 -23.21 13.24 1.14
N THR A 8 -22.66 12.97 -0.04
CA THR A 8 -21.30 12.45 -0.17
C THR A 8 -20.31 13.60 -0.05
N ASN A 9 -19.24 13.43 0.72
CA ASN A 9 -18.17 14.42 0.76
C ASN A 9 -17.48 14.49 -0.61
N PRO A 10 -17.54 15.63 -1.33
CA PRO A 10 -16.92 15.75 -2.65
C PRO A 10 -15.39 15.82 -2.59
N ASN A 11 -14.81 16.07 -1.41
CA ASN A 11 -13.38 16.10 -1.19
C ASN A 11 -12.91 14.74 -0.67
N GLU A 12 -12.80 13.76 -1.56
CA GLU A 12 -12.15 12.50 -1.21
C GLU A 12 -10.66 12.74 -0.92
N PRO A 13 -10.08 12.08 0.09
CA PRO A 13 -8.65 12.14 0.34
C PRO A 13 -7.89 11.52 -0.84
N ILE A 14 -6.65 11.96 -1.07
CA ILE A 14 -5.74 11.27 -1.99
C ILE A 14 -5.47 9.88 -1.40
N LYS A 15 -5.69 8.82 -2.17
CA LYS A 15 -5.58 7.43 -1.74
C LYS A 15 -4.28 6.82 -2.23
N LEU A 16 -3.43 6.43 -1.30
CA LEU A 16 -2.11 5.86 -1.58
C LEU A 16 -2.11 4.39 -1.18
N GLY A 17 -1.72 3.53 -2.12
CA GLY A 17 -1.33 2.14 -1.84
C GLY A 17 0.17 2.04 -1.58
N LEU A 18 0.57 1.26 -0.59
CA LEU A 18 1.98 1.00 -0.29
C LEU A 18 2.20 -0.51 -0.13
N ILE A 19 3.11 -1.06 -0.92
CA ILE A 19 3.60 -2.42 -0.75
C ILE A 19 4.89 -2.33 0.06
N VAL A 20 4.90 -2.90 1.26
CA VAL A 20 6.04 -2.85 2.20
C VAL A 20 6.58 -4.25 2.46
N LEU A 21 7.83 -4.34 2.92
CA LEU A 21 8.44 -5.62 3.25
C LEU A 21 7.80 -6.24 4.50
N SER A 22 7.72 -7.57 4.57
CA SER A 22 7.24 -8.28 5.76
C SER A 22 8.10 -8.01 6.99
N SER A 23 9.37 -7.68 6.79
CA SER A 23 10.35 -7.37 7.84
C SER A 23 10.36 -5.89 8.25
N ASP A 24 9.63 -5.02 7.56
CA ASP A 24 9.60 -3.60 7.92
C ASP A 24 8.70 -3.38 9.14
N GLU A 25 9.21 -2.62 10.10
CA GLU A 25 8.56 -2.38 11.40
C GLU A 25 8.15 -0.91 11.60
N THR A 26 8.70 0.04 10.82
CA THR A 26 8.55 1.47 11.11
C THR A 26 7.89 2.25 9.97
N ILE A 27 7.95 1.75 8.74
CA ILE A 27 7.56 2.51 7.56
C ILE A 27 6.09 2.96 7.57
N GLU A 28 5.19 2.17 8.16
CA GLU A 28 3.79 2.54 8.24
C GLU A 28 3.57 3.82 9.05
N ASP A 29 4.22 3.90 10.21
CA ASP A 29 4.14 5.06 11.11
C ASP A 29 4.88 6.26 10.52
N GLU A 30 6.03 6.04 9.90
CA GLU A 30 6.81 7.09 9.23
C GLU A 30 6.04 7.73 8.09
N PHE A 31 5.44 6.93 7.20
CA PHE A 31 4.60 7.44 6.12
C PHE A 31 3.36 8.16 6.67
N ARG A 32 2.73 7.64 7.73
CA ARG A 32 1.58 8.32 8.34
C ARG A 32 1.97 9.68 8.94
N ALA A 33 3.16 9.79 9.51
CA ALA A 33 3.70 11.04 10.06
C ALA A 33 4.08 12.05 8.97
N MET A 34 4.65 11.58 7.86
CA MET A 34 5.08 12.44 6.74
C MET A 34 3.94 12.89 5.84
N LEU A 35 2.92 12.05 5.62
CA LEU A 35 1.83 12.34 4.70
C LEU A 35 0.81 13.33 5.31
N PRO A 36 0.29 14.27 4.50
CA PRO A 36 -0.83 15.12 4.91
C PRO A 36 -2.01 14.31 5.43
N LYS A 37 -2.77 14.86 6.39
CA LYS A 37 -3.99 14.22 6.92
C LYS A 37 -5.08 14.04 5.86
N SER A 38 -5.01 14.80 4.77
CA SER A 38 -5.88 14.67 3.61
C SER A 38 -5.54 13.46 2.72
N CYS A 39 -4.53 12.66 3.07
CA CYS A 39 -4.20 11.42 2.35
C CYS A 39 -4.61 10.20 3.15
N SER A 40 -5.26 9.25 2.49
CA SER A 40 -5.48 7.88 3.00
C SER A 40 -4.34 6.98 2.57
N LEU A 41 -3.88 6.11 3.47
CA LEU A 41 -2.80 5.16 3.22
C LEU A 41 -3.33 3.74 3.41
N PHE A 42 -3.14 2.89 2.40
CA PHE A 42 -3.50 1.48 2.40
C PHE A 42 -2.24 0.67 2.19
N GLN A 43 -2.04 -0.38 2.99
CA GLN A 43 -0.80 -1.14 2.98
C GLN A 43 -1.05 -2.61 2.71
N THR A 44 -0.10 -3.22 2.00
CA THR A 44 0.01 -4.67 1.85
C THR A 44 1.46 -5.06 2.08
N ARG A 45 1.68 -6.30 2.52
CA ARG A 45 3.02 -6.81 2.79
C ARG A 45 3.45 -7.81 1.74
N ILE A 46 4.73 -7.76 1.38
CA ILE A 46 5.38 -8.77 0.55
C ILE A 46 6.45 -9.48 1.37
N HIS A 47 6.57 -10.80 1.20
CA HIS A 47 7.61 -11.56 1.87
C HIS A 47 8.99 -11.13 1.36
N SER A 48 9.87 -10.74 2.28
CA SER A 48 11.30 -10.52 2.03
C SER A 48 12.10 -11.69 2.59
N ALA A 49 12.95 -12.29 1.75
CA ALA A 49 13.88 -13.31 2.22
C ALA A 49 14.91 -12.69 3.20
N PRO A 50 15.40 -13.45 4.20
CA PRO A 50 16.41 -12.96 5.14
C PRO A 50 17.72 -12.53 4.47
N GLU A 51 18.06 -13.17 3.35
CA GLU A 51 19.24 -12.85 2.54
C GLU A 51 18.81 -12.22 1.21
N VAL A 52 19.43 -11.07 0.90
CA VAL A 52 19.20 -10.36 -0.37
C VAL A 52 20.19 -10.87 -1.40
N THR A 53 19.70 -11.65 -2.35
CA THR A 53 20.44 -12.14 -3.52
C THR A 53 19.63 -11.86 -4.78
N PRO A 54 20.25 -11.86 -5.98
CA PRO A 54 19.50 -11.69 -7.22
C PRO A 54 18.33 -12.67 -7.37
N ASP A 55 18.49 -13.92 -6.91
CA ASP A 55 17.45 -14.94 -6.99
C ASP A 55 16.29 -14.62 -6.03
N THR A 56 16.59 -14.25 -4.78
CA THR A 56 15.53 -13.91 -3.80
C THR A 56 14.81 -12.60 -4.16
N LEU A 57 15.50 -11.66 -4.81
CA LEU A 57 14.87 -10.46 -5.38
C LEU A 57 13.92 -10.81 -6.54
N MET A 58 14.26 -11.79 -7.38
CA MET A 58 13.40 -12.25 -8.47
C MET A 58 12.16 -12.98 -7.95
N GLU A 59 12.30 -13.78 -6.89
CA GLU A 59 11.15 -14.39 -6.19
C GLU A 59 10.22 -13.32 -5.60
N MET A 60 10.79 -12.33 -4.92
CA MET A 60 10.01 -11.20 -4.39
C MET A 60 9.32 -10.42 -5.51
N LYS A 61 10.00 -10.16 -6.63
CA LYS A 61 9.38 -9.51 -7.81
C LYS A 61 8.13 -10.25 -8.29
N ALA A 62 8.13 -11.58 -8.25
CA ALA A 62 6.97 -12.39 -8.64
C ALA A 62 5.76 -12.18 -7.70
N GLY A 63 6.00 -11.83 -6.43
CA GLY A 63 4.97 -11.55 -5.45
C GLY A 63 4.31 -10.16 -5.57
N LEU A 64 4.93 -9.21 -6.28
CA LEU A 64 4.47 -7.81 -6.33
C LEU A 64 3.03 -7.67 -6.84
N ALA A 65 2.68 -8.37 -7.92
CA ALA A 65 1.33 -8.31 -8.49
C ALA A 65 0.28 -8.84 -7.50
N THR A 66 0.61 -9.92 -6.79
CA THR A 66 -0.25 -10.50 -5.76
C THR A 66 -0.44 -9.53 -4.60
N SER A 67 0.64 -8.95 -4.06
CA SER A 67 0.55 -7.95 -2.99
C SER A 67 -0.26 -6.73 -3.41
N ALA A 68 -0.02 -6.20 -4.62
CA ALA A 68 -0.81 -5.08 -5.17
C ALA A 68 -2.31 -5.41 -5.24
N SER A 69 -2.66 -6.63 -5.67
CA SER A 69 -4.06 -7.07 -5.81
C SER A 69 -4.82 -7.20 -4.49
N MET A 70 -4.12 -7.25 -3.35
CA MET A 70 -4.75 -7.27 -2.04
C MET A 70 -5.34 -5.91 -1.66
N ILE A 71 -4.93 -4.82 -2.32
CA ILE A 71 -5.63 -3.53 -2.23
C ILE A 71 -6.90 -3.64 -3.08
N PRO A 72 -8.11 -3.55 -2.49
CA PRO A 72 -9.35 -3.73 -3.25
C PRO A 72 -9.46 -2.72 -4.39
N PRO A 73 -9.82 -3.16 -5.62
CA PRO A 73 -10.01 -2.24 -6.75
C PRO A 73 -11.05 -1.15 -6.48
N SER A 74 -12.06 -1.45 -5.66
CA SER A 74 -13.10 -0.50 -5.25
C SER A 74 -12.57 0.69 -4.46
N PHE A 75 -11.34 0.62 -3.93
CA PHE A 75 -10.74 1.74 -3.21
C PHE A 75 -10.31 2.86 -4.17
N ASN A 76 -10.13 2.58 -5.46
CA ASN A 76 -9.70 3.56 -6.47
C ASN A 76 -8.48 4.35 -5.99
N VAL A 77 -7.37 3.66 -5.69
CA VAL A 77 -6.13 4.31 -5.27
C VAL A 77 -5.55 5.16 -6.40
N ASP A 78 -5.06 6.35 -6.07
CA ASP A 78 -4.47 7.29 -7.03
C ASP A 78 -3.04 6.90 -7.41
N LEU A 79 -2.33 6.24 -6.48
CA LEU A 79 -0.94 5.83 -6.65
C LEU A 79 -0.63 4.58 -5.82
N VAL A 80 0.26 3.74 -6.34
CA VAL A 80 0.86 2.62 -5.60
C VAL A 80 2.37 2.81 -5.54
N GLY A 81 2.93 2.82 -4.33
CA GLY A 81 4.36 2.80 -4.07
C GLY A 81 4.84 1.41 -3.65
N TYR A 82 6.06 1.05 -4.06
CA TYR A 82 6.76 -0.13 -3.56
C TYR A 82 7.93 0.34 -2.69
N ALA A 83 7.91 -0.02 -1.41
CA ALA A 83 8.89 0.41 -0.43
C ALA A 83 9.91 -0.69 -0.15
N CYS A 84 10.91 -0.77 -1.02
CA CYS A 84 12.09 -1.60 -0.83
C CYS A 84 13.29 -0.86 -1.40
N THR A 85 14.35 -0.72 -0.59
CA THR A 85 15.61 -0.07 -1.01
C THR A 85 16.60 -1.06 -1.60
N SER A 86 16.32 -2.36 -1.49
CA SER A 86 17.19 -3.47 -1.88
C SER A 86 17.05 -3.87 -3.36
N GLY A 87 16.21 -3.16 -4.10
CA GLY A 87 15.86 -3.46 -5.49
C GLY A 87 17.01 -3.34 -6.48
#